data_AF-A0A2D6ZAM5-F1
#
_entry.id   AF-A0A2D6ZAM5-F1
#
_cell.length_a   1.000
_cell.length_b   1.000
_cell.length_c   1.000
_cell.angle_alpha   90.00
_cell.angle_beta   90.00
_cell.angle_gamma   90.00
#
_symmetry.space_group_name_H-M   'P 1'
#
loop_
_entity.id
_entity.type
_entity.pdbx_description
1 polymer ?
#
loop_
_entity_poly.entity_id
_entity_poly.type
_entity_poly.pdbx_seq_one_letter_code
_entity_poly.pdbx_strand_id
1 'polypeptide(L)'
;MSEQKQTNKRYKTIDRDLVYRLACIQCSDQEIAEVVGTTVTTLRKRFKSLLEKGKETGKQSLRRAMWEKAMNGDTRIQIFLSKQYLGMKDAPEDTQNTTPLPWED
;
A
#
# COMPACT_ATOMS: atom_id res chain seq x y z
N MET A 1 11.44 -5.74 -50.37
CA MET A 1 10.21 -5.22 -49.76
C MET A 1 9.78 -6.20 -48.68
N SER A 2 10.02 -5.90 -47.41
CA SER A 2 9.64 -6.77 -46.30
C SER A 2 8.20 -6.47 -45.91
N GLU A 3 7.28 -7.39 -46.25
CA GLU A 3 5.88 -7.33 -45.85
C GLU A 3 5.75 -7.38 -44.33
N GLN A 4 5.31 -6.29 -43.73
CA GLN A 4 4.93 -6.25 -42.33
C GLN A 4 3.54 -6.88 -42.18
N LYS A 5 3.53 -8.17 -41.82
CA LYS A 5 2.30 -8.93 -41.56
C LYS A 5 1.57 -8.34 -40.34
N GLN A 6 0.47 -7.63 -40.58
CA GLN A 6 -0.30 -6.98 -39.53
C GLN A 6 -1.12 -8.03 -38.77
N THR A 7 -0.71 -8.33 -37.54
CA THR A 7 -1.38 -9.33 -36.70
C THR A 7 -2.58 -8.71 -35.98
N ASN A 8 -3.78 -9.14 -36.35
CA ASN A 8 -5.03 -8.66 -35.75
C ASN A 8 -5.27 -9.37 -34.41
N LYS A 9 -4.65 -8.88 -33.33
CA LYS A 9 -4.74 -9.50 -32.00
C LYS A 9 -6.05 -9.08 -31.30
N ARG A 10 -6.99 -10.01 -31.15
CA ARG A 10 -8.19 -9.81 -30.31
C ARG A 10 -7.77 -9.76 -28.84
N TYR A 11 -7.92 -8.60 -28.22
CA TYR A 11 -7.70 -8.44 -26.78
C TYR A 11 -8.93 -8.91 -26.01
N LYS A 12 -8.73 -9.76 -24.99
CA LYS A 12 -9.77 -10.03 -23.99
C LYS A 12 -10.17 -8.70 -23.34
N THR A 13 -11.47 -8.44 -23.30
CA THR A 13 -12.05 -7.35 -22.51
C THR A 13 -11.85 -7.66 -21.03
N ILE A 14 -11.00 -6.87 -20.37
CA ILE A 14 -10.74 -6.97 -18.93
C ILE A 14 -11.64 -5.95 -18.24
N ASP A 15 -12.35 -6.41 -17.21
CA ASP A 15 -13.18 -5.53 -16.39
C ASP A 15 -12.28 -4.58 -15.55
N ARG A 16 -12.41 -3.28 -15.84
CA ARG A 16 -11.66 -2.22 -15.17
C ARG A 16 -12.12 -2.03 -13.73
N ASP A 17 -13.41 -2.17 -13.48
CA ASP A 17 -13.97 -1.97 -12.14
C ASP A 17 -13.47 -3.06 -11.18
N LEU A 18 -13.45 -4.32 -11.65
CA LEU A 18 -12.87 -5.42 -10.90
C LEU A 18 -11.38 -5.19 -10.56
N VAL A 19 -10.56 -4.76 -11.54
CA VAL A 19 -9.15 -4.41 -11.30
C VAL A 19 -9.01 -3.32 -10.24
N TYR A 20 -9.86 -2.29 -10.31
CA TYR A 20 -9.84 -1.18 -9.34
C TYR A 20 -10.22 -1.65 -7.93
N ARG A 21 -11.33 -2.41 -7.79
CA ARG A 21 -11.79 -2.93 -6.50
C ARG A 21 -10.75 -3.84 -5.84
N LEU A 22 -10.11 -4.72 -6.61
CA LEU A 22 -9.03 -5.57 -6.11
C LEU A 22 -7.80 -4.75 -5.68
N ALA A 23 -7.44 -3.71 -6.43
CA ALA A 23 -6.37 -2.79 -6.03
C ALA A 23 -6.72 -2.01 -4.75
N CYS A 24 -7.99 -1.64 -4.53
CA CYS A 24 -8.43 -0.97 -3.31
C CYS A 24 -8.26 -1.86 -2.05
N ILE A 25 -8.47 -3.16 -2.16
CA ILE A 25 -8.21 -4.09 -1.04
C ILE A 25 -6.72 -4.50 -0.92
N GLN A 26 -5.82 -3.79 -1.61
CA GLN A 26 -4.37 -4.02 -1.59
C GLN A 26 -3.92 -5.40 -2.10
N CYS A 27 -4.69 -6.03 -2.99
CA CYS A 27 -4.20 -7.22 -3.68
C CYS A 27 -2.92 -6.91 -4.48
N SER A 28 -2.04 -7.90 -4.55
CA SER A 28 -0.84 -7.85 -5.37
C SER A 28 -1.18 -7.87 -6.87
N ASP A 29 -0.30 -7.32 -7.69
CA ASP A 29 -0.50 -7.31 -9.14
C ASP A 29 -0.58 -8.75 -9.71
N GLN A 30 0.01 -9.73 -9.03
CA GLN A 30 -0.06 -11.16 -9.40
C GLN A 30 -1.46 -11.73 -9.15
N GLU A 31 -2.02 -11.51 -7.97
CA GLU A 31 -3.39 -11.96 -7.64
C GLU A 31 -4.42 -11.31 -8.55
N ILE A 32 -4.28 -10.01 -8.82
CA ILE A 32 -5.17 -9.31 -9.74
C ILE A 32 -5.07 -9.91 -11.14
N ALA A 33 -3.85 -10.17 -11.62
CA ALA A 33 -3.62 -10.73 -12.94
C ALA A 33 -4.23 -12.13 -13.11
N GLU A 34 -4.12 -12.97 -12.08
CA GLU A 34 -4.74 -14.29 -12.02
C GLU A 34 -6.28 -14.19 -12.11
N VAL A 35 -6.88 -13.34 -11.28
CA VAL A 35 -8.35 -13.16 -11.22
C VAL A 35 -8.91 -12.65 -12.54
N VAL A 36 -8.23 -11.71 -13.21
CA VAL A 36 -8.71 -11.18 -14.50
C VAL A 36 -8.27 -12.01 -15.71
N GLY A 37 -7.44 -13.02 -15.50
CA GLY A 37 -6.91 -13.91 -16.54
C GLY A 37 -6.01 -13.18 -17.53
N THR A 38 -5.00 -12.46 -17.04
CA THR A 38 -3.99 -11.76 -17.85
C THR A 38 -2.59 -11.95 -17.24
N THR A 39 -1.55 -11.51 -17.95
CA THR A 39 -0.19 -11.49 -17.38
C THR A 39 0.03 -10.21 -16.56
N VAL A 40 0.85 -10.28 -15.51
CA VAL A 40 1.24 -9.10 -14.71
C VAL A 40 1.83 -7.99 -15.59
N THR A 41 2.62 -8.36 -16.60
CA THR A 41 3.19 -7.41 -17.55
C THR A 41 2.12 -6.64 -18.33
N THR A 42 1.09 -7.35 -18.81
CA THR A 42 -0.04 -6.75 -19.52
C THR A 42 -0.90 -5.91 -18.58
N LEU A 43 -1.13 -6.39 -17.35
CA LEU A 43 -1.89 -5.67 -16.32
C LEU A 43 -1.22 -4.32 -16.00
N ARG A 44 0.08 -4.34 -15.66
CA ARG A 44 0.85 -3.14 -15.36
C ARG A 44 0.89 -2.17 -16.53
N LYS A 45 1.10 -2.67 -17.75
CA LYS A 45 1.16 -1.80 -18.94
C LYS A 45 -0.17 -1.11 -19.24
N ARG A 46 -1.30 -1.81 -19.10
CA ARG A 46 -2.63 -1.29 -19.50
C ARG A 46 -3.38 -0.56 -18.37
N PHE A 47 -3.10 -0.90 -17.12
CA PHE A 47 -3.89 -0.44 -15.96
C PHE A 47 -3.04 0.24 -14.88
N LYS A 48 -1.80 0.68 -15.19
CA LYS A 48 -0.90 1.33 -14.22
C LYS A 48 -1.59 2.39 -13.36
N SER A 49 -2.21 3.39 -14.01
CA SER A 49 -2.88 4.49 -13.31
C SER A 49 -4.07 4.03 -12.47
N LEU A 50 -4.79 3.00 -12.91
CA LEU A 50 -5.93 2.45 -12.20
C LEU A 50 -5.49 1.68 -10.95
N LEU A 51 -4.40 0.90 -11.06
CA LEU A 51 -3.78 0.19 -9.94
C LEU A 51 -3.24 1.16 -8.90
N GLU A 52 -2.53 2.21 -9.33
CA GLU A 52 -1.99 3.24 -8.43
C GLU A 52 -3.13 3.96 -7.70
N LYS A 53 -4.17 4.41 -8.43
CA LYS A 53 -5.34 5.05 -7.83
C LYS A 53 -6.06 4.11 -6.85
N GLY A 54 -6.22 2.84 -7.20
CA GLY A 54 -6.83 1.83 -6.34
C GLY A 54 -6.05 1.64 -5.05
N LYS A 55 -4.72 1.49 -5.15
CA LYS A 55 -3.84 1.36 -3.99
C LYS A 55 -3.93 2.56 -3.06
N GLU A 56 -3.90 3.78 -3.58
CA GLU A 56 -4.02 4.99 -2.74
C GLU A 56 -5.40 5.12 -2.09
N THR A 57 -6.47 4.79 -2.82
CA THR A 57 -7.84 4.77 -2.28
C THR A 57 -7.95 3.75 -1.14
N GLY A 58 -7.37 2.58 -1.32
CA GLY A 58 -7.34 1.53 -0.31
C GLY A 58 -6.58 1.93 0.95
N LYS A 59 -5.40 2.54 0.81
CA LYS A 59 -4.64 3.11 1.93
C LYS A 59 -5.47 4.15 2.68
N GLN A 60 -6.16 5.04 1.96
CA GLN A 60 -7.04 6.04 2.58
C GLN A 60 -8.18 5.37 3.36
N SER A 61 -8.83 4.36 2.79
CA SER A 61 -9.91 3.62 3.45
C SER A 61 -9.42 2.93 4.72
N LEU A 62 -8.27 2.25 4.65
CA LEU A 62 -7.66 1.60 5.80
C LEU A 62 -7.33 2.62 6.90
N ARG A 63 -6.70 3.76 6.56
CA ARG A 63 -6.40 4.81 7.54
C ARG A 63 -7.68 5.31 8.23
N ARG A 64 -8.76 5.54 7.48
CA ARG A 64 -10.05 5.96 8.06
C ARG A 64 -10.57 4.94 9.08
N ALA A 65 -10.59 3.67 8.71
CA ALA A 65 -11.05 2.59 9.59
C ALA A 65 -10.17 2.46 10.85
N MET A 66 -8.85 2.65 10.71
CA MET A 66 -7.93 2.67 11.85
C MET A 66 -8.23 3.83 12.80
N TRP A 67 -8.47 5.04 12.28
CA TRP A 67 -8.83 6.20 13.10
C TRP A 67 -10.15 5.99 13.84
N GLU A 68 -11.18 5.51 13.17
CA GLU A 68 -12.47 5.19 13.79
C GLU A 68 -12.29 4.18 14.93
N LYS A 69 -11.56 3.10 14.67
CA LYS A 69 -11.29 2.05 15.66
C LYS A 69 -10.46 2.57 16.85
N ALA A 70 -9.51 3.46 16.62
CA ALA A 70 -8.75 4.11 17.68
C ALA A 70 -9.65 5.00 18.56
N MET A 71 -10.56 5.77 17.96
CA MET A 71 -11.50 6.62 18.69
C MET A 71 -12.51 5.81 19.49
N ASN A 72 -12.83 4.59 19.03
CA ASN A 72 -13.67 3.63 19.75
C ASN A 72 -12.93 2.86 20.86
N GLY A 73 -11.70 3.26 21.20
CA GLY A 73 -10.98 2.74 22.36
C GLY A 73 -10.06 1.54 22.10
N ASP A 74 -9.78 1.16 20.84
CA ASP A 74 -8.78 0.11 20.58
C ASP A 74 -7.36 0.62 20.90
N THR A 75 -6.85 0.22 22.07
CA THR A 75 -5.53 0.60 22.57
C THR A 75 -4.40 0.21 21.62
N ARG A 76 -4.52 -0.91 20.88
CA ARG A 76 -3.45 -1.37 19.98
C ARG A 76 -3.30 -0.42 18.80
N ILE A 77 -4.43 0.03 18.23
CA ILE A 77 -4.41 1.00 17.14
C ILE A 77 -4.01 2.39 17.64
N GLN A 78 -4.43 2.79 18.85
CA GLN A 78 -3.96 4.04 19.46
C GLN A 78 -2.44 4.04 19.62
N ILE A 79 -1.84 2.99 20.20
CA ILE A 79 -0.37 2.86 20.31
C ILE A 79 0.29 2.93 18.94
N PHE A 80 -0.26 2.22 17.95
CA PHE A 80 0.28 2.24 16.60
C PHE A 80 0.25 3.65 15.99
N LEU A 81 -0.90 4.33 16.01
CA LEU A 81 -1.05 5.67 15.44
C LEU A 81 -0.21 6.71 16.20
N SER A 82 -0.12 6.60 17.52
CA SER A 82 0.73 7.45 18.35
C SER A 82 2.20 7.36 17.96
N LYS A 83 2.71 6.15 17.68
CA LYS A 83 4.08 5.98 17.17
C LYS A 83 4.25 6.58 15.78
N GLN A 84 3.32 6.30 14.87
CA GLN A 84 3.44 6.71 13.46
C GLN A 84 3.23 8.20 13.22
N TYR A 85 2.30 8.83 13.93
CA TYR A 85 1.89 10.22 13.67
C TYR A 85 2.31 11.20 14.76
N LEU A 86 2.51 10.76 16.01
CA LEU A 86 2.93 11.62 17.13
C LEU A 86 4.40 11.43 17.50
N GLY A 87 5.12 10.50 16.84
CA GLY A 87 6.54 10.26 17.08
C GLY A 87 6.87 9.66 18.45
N MET A 88 5.87 9.09 19.14
CA MET A 88 6.09 8.40 20.41
C MET A 88 7.00 7.18 20.21
N LYS A 89 7.91 6.95 21.16
CA LYS A 89 8.87 5.83 21.12
C LYS A 89 8.74 5.01 22.41
N ASP A 90 8.91 3.69 22.31
CA ASP A 90 8.91 2.82 23.50
C ASP A 90 10.17 3.01 24.36
N ALA A 91 11.30 3.28 23.70
CA ALA A 91 12.58 3.56 24.33
C ALA A 91 13.13 4.89 23.76
N PRO A 92 12.97 6.02 24.47
CA PRO A 92 13.63 7.27 24.07
C PRO A 92 15.15 7.09 24.26
N GLU A 93 15.92 7.24 23.17
CA GLU A 93 17.38 7.34 23.28
C GLU A 93 17.76 8.66 23.94
N ASP A 94 18.43 8.59 25.08
CA ASP A 94 18.89 9.75 25.83
C ASP A 94 20.20 10.28 25.20
N THR A 95 20.06 10.94 24.06
CA THR A 95 21.18 11.44 23.24
C THR A 95 21.90 12.64 23.86
N GLN A 96 21.41 13.17 24.98
CA GLN A 96 21.92 14.39 25.61
C GLN A 96 22.74 14.15 26.90
N ASN A 97 22.74 12.93 27.45
CA ASN A 97 23.49 12.59 28.66
C ASN A 97 24.85 11.94 28.32
N THR A 98 25.77 12.72 27.75
CA THR A 98 27.20 12.32 27.64
C THR A 98 27.99 12.71 28.89
N THR A 99 27.33 13.25 29.92
CA THR A 99 27.98 13.59 31.19
C THR A 99 28.41 12.30 31.88
N PRO A 100 29.72 12.08 32.10
CA PRO A 100 30.17 10.92 32.88
C PRO A 100 29.57 11.01 34.28
N LEU A 101 29.07 9.87 34.78
CA LEU A 101 28.53 9.78 36.13
C LEU A 101 29.60 10.25 37.13
N PRO A 102 29.25 11.10 38.12
CA PRO A 102 30.20 11.52 39.14
C PRO A 102 30.61 10.30 39.95
N TRP A 103 31.90 9.96 39.92
CA TRP A 103 32.49 9.05 40.90
C TRP A 103 32.82 9.86 42.16
N GLU A 104 32.41 9.37 43.33
CA GLU A 104 32.89 9.87 44.61
C GLU A 104 34.26 9.24 44.89
N ASP A 105 35.27 10.07 45.19
CA ASP A 105 36.60 9.62 45.66
C ASP A 105 36.52 9.07 47.10
#